data_AF-A0A427AQ65-F1
#
_entry.id   AF-A0A427AQ65-F1
#
_cell.length_a   1.000
_cell.length_b   1.000
_cell.length_c   1.000
_cell.angle_alpha   90.00
_cell.angle_beta   90.00
_cell.angle_gamma   90.00
#
_symmetry.space_group_name_H-M   'P 1'
#
loop_
_entity.id
_entity.type
_entity.pdbx_description
1 polymer ?
#
loop_
_entity_poly.entity_id
_entity_poly.type
_entity_poly.pdbx_seq_one_letter_code
_entity_poly.pdbx_strand_id
1 'polypeptide(L)'
;MAKPRKQKNEEQKPECSGGVVLHQKLCVSIDMVKRRIYGYTELKMTIPEGGHVALHADNMTITNISVDGEPADFEYFPLYQVVEEDRFCSVSCSSSAANVACSVYTSSLDKEMVPNLLIACNGSVKLDQPQEKENGRNSVQDSCSQQNEKLVRIDYWVDRAETGIHFVDNALLTDNQIRRARCWFPCLDSISQRCPFDLEFTVDVNLVAVSNGDLHYQVLSKDDPPRKTFVYKLTTPVSAGWISLIVAPFEILSDSHNNIISHICLPPSFSKLQNTVGFFHNAFSYYEDYLSTSFPFGSYKQIFIPPELTISSLSLGASLCIFGSHILFDDRVIDQVCYTFNCEICSFPFKIMFLYRHACKCFWST
;
A
#
# COMPACT_ATOMS: atom_id res chain seq x y z
N MET A 1 -54.18 6.11 -18.25
CA MET A 1 -53.80 5.15 -17.19
C MET A 1 -52.40 4.63 -17.48
N ALA A 2 -51.41 5.04 -16.70
CA ALA A 2 -50.07 4.44 -16.70
C ALA A 2 -49.69 4.22 -15.23
N LYS A 3 -49.51 2.96 -14.83
CA LYS A 3 -49.14 2.60 -13.46
C LYS A 3 -47.65 2.88 -13.25
N PRO A 4 -47.23 3.56 -12.16
CA PRO A 4 -45.82 3.73 -11.86
C PRO A 4 -45.22 2.39 -11.40
N ARG A 5 -44.07 2.04 -11.99
CA ARG A 5 -43.25 0.88 -11.62
C ARG A 5 -42.67 1.10 -10.21
N LYS A 6 -42.91 0.16 -9.30
CA LYS A 6 -42.23 0.07 -8.00
C LYS A 6 -40.73 -0.11 -8.24
N GLN A 7 -39.92 0.79 -7.69
CA GLN A 7 -38.50 0.56 -7.50
C GLN A 7 -38.33 -0.62 -6.53
N LYS A 8 -37.60 -1.62 -7.00
CA LYS A 8 -37.19 -2.78 -6.20
C LYS A 8 -36.04 -2.27 -5.34
N ASN A 9 -36.26 -2.14 -4.03
CA ASN A 9 -35.15 -1.96 -3.08
C ASN A 9 -34.21 -3.13 -3.28
N GLU A 10 -33.02 -2.87 -3.82
CA GLU A 10 -31.89 -3.75 -3.62
C GLU A 10 -31.62 -3.73 -2.12
N GLU A 11 -31.87 -4.87 -1.47
CA GLU A 11 -31.40 -5.11 -0.11
C GLU A 11 -29.89 -4.91 -0.13
N GLN A 12 -29.44 -3.75 0.38
CA GLN A 12 -28.08 -3.57 0.85
C GLN A 12 -27.86 -4.64 1.91
N LYS A 13 -27.24 -5.74 1.47
CA LYS A 13 -26.62 -6.71 2.36
C LYS A 13 -25.70 -5.88 3.27
N PRO A 14 -25.85 -5.93 4.60
CA PRO A 14 -25.01 -5.13 5.47
C PRO A 14 -23.57 -5.56 5.20
N GLU A 15 -22.75 -4.63 4.71
CA GLU A 15 -21.30 -4.83 4.72
C GLU A 15 -20.96 -5.21 6.15
N CYS A 16 -20.49 -6.45 6.32
CA CYS A 16 -20.17 -7.02 7.61
C CYS A 16 -19.30 -6.00 8.34
N SER A 17 -19.74 -5.56 9.51
CA SER A 17 -19.05 -4.63 10.40
C SER A 17 -17.69 -5.19 10.78
N GLY A 18 -16.74 -5.15 9.85
CA GLY A 18 -15.39 -5.67 9.99
C GLY A 18 -14.54 -4.69 10.78
N GLY A 19 -13.40 -5.17 11.28
CA GLY A 19 -12.47 -4.31 11.98
C GLY A 19 -11.97 -3.18 11.06
N VAL A 20 -11.79 -1.99 11.64
CA VAL A 20 -11.29 -0.81 10.92
C VAL A 20 -9.84 -0.57 11.35
N VAL A 21 -8.92 -0.52 10.39
CA VAL A 21 -7.52 -0.16 10.67
C VAL A 21 -7.41 1.35 10.83
N LEU A 22 -6.92 1.81 11.98
CA LEU A 22 -6.76 3.21 12.32
C LEU A 22 -5.36 3.73 11.99
N HIS A 23 -4.34 2.87 12.10
CA HIS A 23 -2.94 3.17 11.78
C HIS A 23 -2.19 1.87 11.49
N GLN A 24 -1.25 1.89 10.57
CA GLN A 24 -0.43 0.72 10.26
C GLN A 24 1.06 1.07 10.21
N LYS A 25 1.89 0.36 10.97
CA LYS A 25 3.35 0.47 10.93
C LYS A 25 3.96 -0.75 10.25
N LEU A 26 4.85 -0.54 9.29
CA LEU A 26 5.66 -1.58 8.66
C LEU A 26 7.10 -1.43 9.11
N CYS A 27 7.72 -2.50 9.60
CA CYS A 27 9.15 -2.57 9.88
C CYS A 27 9.73 -3.76 9.12
N VAL A 28 10.42 -3.48 8.02
CA VAL A 28 10.85 -4.51 7.06
C VAL A 28 12.35 -4.41 6.82
N SER A 29 13.04 -5.52 7.02
CA SER A 29 14.42 -5.74 6.60
C SER A 29 14.47 -6.42 5.25
N ILE A 30 15.33 -5.91 4.37
CA ILE A 30 15.55 -6.44 3.02
C ILE A 30 16.91 -7.12 2.96
N ASP A 31 16.92 -8.39 2.53
CA ASP A 31 18.13 -9.18 2.30
C ASP A 31 18.23 -9.48 0.80
N MET A 32 19.09 -8.71 0.12
CA MET A 32 19.29 -8.81 -1.32
C MET A 32 19.99 -10.10 -1.74
N VAL A 33 20.80 -10.69 -0.85
CA VAL A 33 21.56 -11.92 -1.12
C VAL A 33 20.63 -13.12 -1.12
N LYS A 34 19.77 -13.24 -0.10
CA LYS A 34 18.77 -14.30 -0.01
C LYS A 34 17.49 -14.00 -0.79
N ARG A 35 17.39 -12.81 -1.40
CA ARG A 35 16.21 -12.31 -2.13
C ARG A 35 14.92 -12.47 -1.31
N ARG A 36 14.97 -12.00 -0.06
CA ARG A 36 13.85 -12.10 0.88
C ARG A 36 13.65 -10.80 1.65
N ILE A 37 12.42 -10.60 2.11
CA ILE A 37 12.10 -9.59 3.11
C ILE A 37 11.60 -10.25 4.39
N TYR A 38 11.85 -9.64 5.53
CA TYR A 38 11.41 -10.14 6.83
C TYR A 38 11.25 -9.00 7.81
N GLY A 39 10.36 -9.17 8.78
CA GLY A 39 10.11 -8.16 9.79
C GLY A 39 8.72 -8.32 10.36
N TYR A 40 8.07 -7.19 10.61
CA TYR A 40 6.75 -7.19 11.22
C TYR A 40 5.90 -6.02 10.77
N THR A 41 4.59 -6.17 10.93
CA THR A 41 3.62 -5.08 10.81
C THR A 41 2.85 -4.94 12.11
N GLU A 42 2.55 -3.71 12.50
CA GLU A 42 1.69 -3.38 13.64
C GLU A 42 0.46 -2.65 13.10
N LEU A 43 -0.73 -3.16 13.41
CA LEU A 43 -2.00 -2.58 13.02
C LEU A 43 -2.73 -2.15 14.28
N LYS A 44 -2.94 -0.84 14.42
CA LYS A 44 -3.87 -0.31 15.41
C LYS A 44 -5.26 -0.35 14.79
N MET A 45 -6.19 -1.08 15.39
CA MET A 45 -7.50 -1.29 14.79
C MET A 45 -8.63 -1.44 15.80
N THR A 46 -9.83 -1.03 15.39
CA THR A 46 -11.06 -1.24 16.16
C THR A 46 -11.57 -2.65 15.89
N ILE A 47 -11.71 -3.45 16.95
CA ILE A 47 -12.17 -4.84 16.85
C ILE A 47 -13.70 -4.87 16.83
N PRO A 48 -14.33 -5.62 15.91
CA PRO A 48 -15.77 -5.78 15.88
C PRO A 48 -16.27 -6.62 17.06
N GLU A 49 -17.57 -6.58 17.36
CA GLU A 49 -18.18 -7.32 18.48
C GLU A 49 -17.90 -8.83 18.43
N GLY A 50 -17.70 -9.37 17.22
CA GLY A 50 -17.34 -10.78 17.02
C GLY A 50 -15.96 -11.16 17.54
N GLY A 51 -15.09 -10.22 17.93
CA GLY A 51 -13.81 -10.51 18.56
C GLY A 51 -12.74 -11.08 17.63
N HIS A 52 -13.01 -11.12 16.33
CA HIS A 52 -12.09 -11.63 15.31
C HIS A 52 -11.80 -10.57 14.27
N VAL A 53 -10.59 -10.60 13.72
CA VAL A 53 -10.16 -9.75 12.62
C VAL A 53 -9.77 -10.64 11.45
N ALA A 54 -10.14 -10.22 10.25
CA ALA A 54 -9.79 -10.89 9.01
C ALA A 54 -8.92 -9.97 8.15
N LEU A 55 -7.73 -10.44 7.79
CA LEU A 55 -6.73 -9.74 6.99
C LEU A 55 -6.38 -10.54 5.73
N HIS A 56 -5.71 -9.88 4.79
CA HIS A 56 -5.12 -10.49 3.61
C HIS A 56 -3.60 -10.59 3.79
N ALA A 57 -3.06 -11.77 3.56
CA ALA A 57 -1.63 -12.07 3.70
C ALA A 57 -1.24 -13.18 2.72
N ASP A 58 -0.96 -12.82 1.48
CA ASP A 58 -0.62 -13.79 0.43
C ASP A 58 0.87 -13.95 0.26
N ASN A 59 1.27 -15.15 -0.18
CA ASN A 59 2.65 -15.44 -0.56
C ASN A 59 3.72 -15.11 0.51
N MET A 60 3.33 -15.21 1.78
CA MET A 60 4.21 -14.95 2.92
C MET A 60 4.09 -16.04 3.96
N THR A 61 5.09 -16.12 4.83
CA THR A 61 5.06 -17.01 5.99
C THR A 61 4.87 -16.17 7.24
N ILE A 62 3.78 -16.42 7.96
CA ILE A 62 3.51 -15.81 9.27
C ILE A 62 4.23 -16.60 10.35
N THR A 63 5.04 -15.93 11.16
CA THR A 63 5.84 -16.57 12.21
C THR A 63 5.20 -16.45 13.59
N ASN A 64 4.63 -15.29 13.89
CA ASN A 64 4.00 -15.03 15.19
C ASN A 64 2.95 -13.91 15.05
N ILE A 65 1.90 -13.98 15.88
CA ILE A 65 0.90 -12.92 16.00
C ILE A 65 0.68 -12.64 17.49
N SER A 66 0.66 -11.36 17.85
CA SER A 66 0.30 -10.90 19.19
C SER A 66 -0.71 -9.78 19.15
N VAL A 67 -1.62 -9.74 20.12
CA VAL A 67 -2.62 -8.68 20.31
C VAL A 67 -2.34 -8.03 21.66
N ASP A 68 -2.10 -6.72 21.66
CA ASP A 68 -1.66 -5.94 22.83
C ASP A 68 -0.42 -6.51 23.54
N GLY A 69 0.45 -7.19 22.79
CA GLY A 69 1.67 -7.82 23.29
C GLY A 69 1.51 -9.27 23.78
N GLU A 70 0.29 -9.77 23.89
CA GLU A 70 0.02 -11.17 24.25
C GLU A 70 -0.12 -12.04 22.99
N PRO A 71 0.42 -13.27 22.97
CA PRO A 71 0.23 -14.20 21.84
C PRO A 71 -1.26 -14.42 21.54
N ALA A 72 -1.61 -14.45 20.25
CA ALA A 72 -2.98 -14.62 19.80
C ALA A 72 -3.14 -15.84 18.90
N ASP A 73 -4.27 -16.52 19.02
CA ASP A 73 -4.64 -17.62 18.13
C ASP A 73 -5.03 -17.08 16.75
N PHE A 74 -4.59 -17.77 15.69
CA PHE A 74 -4.90 -17.38 14.32
C PHE A 74 -5.02 -18.59 13.39
N GLU A 75 -5.82 -18.41 12.35
CA GLU A 75 -5.94 -19.35 11.24
C GLU A 75 -5.40 -18.69 9.97
N TYR A 76 -4.49 -19.38 9.29
CA TYR A 76 -3.87 -18.89 8.06
C TYR A 76 -4.09 -19.87 6.92
N PHE A 77 -4.74 -19.39 5.85
CA PHE A 77 -5.10 -20.18 4.68
C PHE A 77 -4.33 -19.66 3.45
N PRO A 78 -3.12 -20.15 3.17
CA PRO A 78 -2.40 -19.72 1.98
C PRO A 78 -3.22 -20.04 0.73
N LEU A 79 -3.56 -19.01 -0.06
CA LEU A 79 -4.40 -19.10 -1.26
C LEU A 79 -3.71 -19.80 -2.45
N TYR A 80 -2.56 -20.42 -2.23
CA TYR A 80 -1.84 -21.18 -3.25
C TYR A 80 -2.50 -22.56 -3.43
N GLN A 81 -3.70 -22.57 -4.01
CA GLN A 81 -4.30 -23.77 -4.56
C GLN A 81 -4.12 -23.77 -6.07
N VAL A 82 -3.23 -24.69 -6.48
CA VAL A 82 -3.16 -25.31 -7.81
C VAL A 82 -4.50 -25.19 -8.52
N VAL A 83 -4.52 -24.49 -9.66
CA VAL A 83 -5.62 -24.64 -10.62
C VAL A 83 -5.66 -26.13 -10.92
N GLU A 84 -6.68 -26.85 -10.44
CA GLU A 84 -6.94 -28.20 -10.91
C GLU A 84 -7.07 -28.11 -12.43
N GLU A 85 -6.02 -28.53 -13.15
CA GLU A 85 -5.94 -28.51 -14.61
C GLU A 85 -7.08 -29.35 -15.24
N ASP A 86 -7.72 -30.22 -14.45
CA ASP A 86 -8.73 -31.19 -14.86
C ASP A 86 -10.12 -30.61 -15.18
N ARG A 87 -10.33 -29.29 -15.13
CA ARG A 87 -11.67 -28.68 -15.36
C ARG A 87 -11.90 -28.09 -16.76
N PHE A 88 -10.96 -28.20 -17.69
CA PHE A 88 -11.20 -27.72 -19.05
C PHE A 88 -11.98 -28.75 -19.88
N CYS A 89 -13.30 -28.60 -19.92
CA CYS A 89 -14.17 -29.37 -20.80
C CYS A 89 -13.96 -28.96 -22.28
N SER A 90 -14.19 -29.90 -23.21
CA SER A 90 -14.27 -29.59 -24.64
C SER A 90 -15.35 -28.53 -24.89
N VAL A 91 -14.98 -27.41 -25.50
CA VAL A 91 -15.89 -26.31 -25.84
C VAL A 91 -16.34 -26.41 -27.29
N SER A 92 -17.63 -26.17 -27.54
CA SER A 92 -18.23 -26.33 -28.88
C SER A 92 -18.03 -25.12 -29.80
N CYS A 93 -17.78 -23.93 -29.24
CA CYS A 93 -17.52 -22.70 -30.00
C CYS A 93 -16.76 -21.67 -29.16
N SER A 94 -16.22 -20.64 -29.82
CA SER A 94 -15.46 -19.56 -29.18
C SER A 94 -16.27 -18.80 -28.12
N SER A 95 -17.57 -18.56 -28.34
CA SER A 95 -18.44 -17.88 -27.38
C SER A 95 -18.62 -18.69 -26.09
N SER A 96 -18.77 -20.02 -26.21
CA SER A 96 -18.84 -20.90 -25.04
C SER A 96 -17.52 -20.95 -24.30
N ALA A 97 -16.40 -20.95 -25.02
CA ALA A 97 -15.07 -20.89 -24.42
C ALA A 97 -14.87 -19.58 -23.63
N ALA A 98 -15.27 -18.45 -24.22
CA ALA A 98 -15.19 -17.14 -23.58
C ALA A 98 -16.05 -17.07 -22.30
N ASN A 99 -17.26 -17.62 -22.31
CA ASN A 99 -18.12 -17.65 -21.13
C ASN A 99 -17.54 -18.50 -20.00
N VAL A 100 -16.99 -19.68 -20.32
CA VAL A 100 -16.33 -20.54 -19.32
C VAL A 100 -15.11 -19.85 -18.75
N ALA A 101 -14.24 -19.30 -19.60
CA ALA A 101 -13.06 -18.56 -19.15
C ALA A 101 -13.42 -17.35 -18.27
N CYS A 102 -14.44 -16.58 -18.67
CA CYS A 102 -14.95 -15.46 -17.88
C CYS A 102 -15.47 -15.92 -16.51
N SER A 103 -16.28 -16.98 -16.46
CA SER A 103 -16.79 -17.52 -15.20
C SER A 103 -15.69 -18.04 -14.28
N VAL A 104 -14.68 -18.73 -14.81
CA VAL A 104 -13.53 -19.23 -14.04
C VAL A 104 -12.70 -18.06 -13.52
N TYR A 105 -12.48 -17.04 -14.36
CA TYR A 105 -11.76 -15.83 -13.98
C TYR A 105 -12.48 -15.07 -12.86
N THR A 106 -13.78 -14.78 -13.00
CA THR A 106 -14.57 -14.11 -11.97
C THR A 106 -14.57 -14.90 -10.66
N SER A 107 -14.76 -16.22 -10.72
CA SER A 107 -14.70 -17.06 -9.51
C SER A 107 -13.33 -17.01 -8.83
N SER A 108 -12.24 -16.84 -9.59
CA SER A 108 -10.89 -16.71 -9.04
C SER A 108 -10.71 -15.36 -8.35
N LEU A 109 -11.20 -14.28 -8.97
CA LEU A 109 -11.21 -12.94 -8.35
C LEU A 109 -12.04 -12.90 -7.06
N ASP A 110 -13.19 -13.55 -7.04
CA ASP A 110 -14.04 -13.61 -5.84
C ASP A 110 -13.33 -14.32 -4.67
N LYS A 111 -12.56 -15.38 -4.96
CA LYS A 111 -11.74 -16.08 -3.96
C LYS A 111 -10.60 -15.19 -3.44
N GLU A 112 -9.93 -14.45 -4.33
CA GLU A 112 -8.90 -13.49 -3.94
C GLU A 112 -9.46 -12.37 -3.04
N MET A 113 -10.75 -12.03 -3.13
CA MET A 113 -11.33 -11.01 -2.24
C MET A 113 -11.48 -11.47 -0.79
N VAL A 114 -11.54 -12.78 -0.56
CA VAL A 114 -11.75 -13.34 0.78
C VAL A 114 -10.46 -13.19 1.62
N PRO A 115 -10.55 -12.63 2.83
CA PRO A 115 -9.42 -12.59 3.75
C PRO A 115 -8.99 -14.00 4.14
N ASN A 116 -7.68 -14.20 4.23
CA ASN A 116 -7.07 -15.52 4.42
C ASN A 116 -6.24 -15.63 5.70
N LEU A 117 -6.20 -14.57 6.50
CA LEU A 117 -5.63 -14.56 7.84
C LEU A 117 -6.70 -14.13 8.83
N LEU A 118 -7.15 -15.06 9.68
CA LEU A 118 -8.14 -14.82 10.73
C LEU A 118 -7.44 -14.80 12.08
N ILE A 119 -7.63 -13.73 12.86
CA ILE A 119 -6.97 -13.52 14.15
C ILE A 119 -8.04 -13.39 15.22
N ALA A 120 -7.92 -14.17 16.28
CA ALA A 120 -8.74 -14.02 17.47
C ALA A 120 -8.17 -12.89 18.34
N CYS A 121 -8.95 -11.84 18.55
CA CYS A 121 -8.57 -10.66 19.34
C CYS A 121 -9.18 -10.65 20.74
N ASN A 122 -9.78 -11.76 21.16
CA ASN A 122 -10.36 -11.94 22.49
C ASN A 122 -9.26 -12.25 23.51
N GLY A 123 -8.54 -11.22 23.95
CA GLY A 123 -7.75 -11.29 25.17
C GLY A 123 -8.68 -11.37 26.38
N SER A 124 -8.45 -12.34 27.28
CA SER A 124 -9.23 -12.60 28.49
C SER A 124 -9.61 -11.31 29.23
N VAL A 125 -10.90 -10.96 29.22
CA VAL A 125 -11.43 -10.00 30.19
C VAL A 125 -11.27 -10.67 31.56
N LYS A 126 -10.30 -10.21 32.36
CA LYS A 126 -10.30 -10.53 33.79
C LYS A 126 -11.58 -9.91 34.36
N LEU A 127 -12.57 -10.77 34.61
CA LEU A 127 -13.76 -10.41 35.36
C LEU A 127 -13.30 -10.13 36.80
N ASP A 128 -13.07 -8.86 37.14
CA ASP A 128 -12.89 -8.50 38.54
C ASP A 128 -14.19 -8.84 39.29
N GLN A 129 -14.05 -9.67 40.33
CA GLN A 129 -15.12 -10.05 41.23
C GLN A 129 -15.68 -8.82 41.96
N PRO A 130 -16.98 -8.84 42.33
CA PRO A 130 -17.67 -7.66 42.82
C PRO A 130 -17.23 -7.30 44.24
N GLN A 131 -16.62 -6.12 44.42
CA GLN A 131 -16.52 -5.49 45.73
C GLN A 131 -17.74 -4.60 45.98
N GLU A 132 -18.23 -4.71 47.21
CA GLU A 132 -19.49 -4.17 47.70
C GLU A 132 -19.58 -2.64 47.67
N LYS A 133 -20.83 -2.17 47.62
CA LYS A 133 -21.27 -0.78 47.52
C LYS A 133 -20.88 0.06 48.74
N GLU A 134 -20.52 1.33 48.51
CA GLU A 134 -21.02 2.43 49.33
C GLU A 134 -21.08 3.77 48.57
N ASN A 135 -21.96 4.65 49.04
CA ASN A 135 -22.73 5.65 48.28
C ASN A 135 -22.00 6.94 47.82
N GLY A 136 -22.35 7.39 46.61
CA GLY A 136 -22.96 8.72 46.41
C GLY A 136 -22.13 9.82 45.75
N ARG A 137 -22.36 10.09 44.45
CA ARG A 137 -22.82 11.39 43.90
C ARG A 137 -22.92 11.34 42.36
N ASN A 138 -23.92 12.03 41.84
CA ASN A 138 -24.24 12.20 40.43
C ASN A 138 -23.03 12.56 39.56
N SER A 139 -22.79 11.77 38.52
CA SER A 139 -22.02 12.18 37.34
C SER A 139 -22.83 11.81 36.09
N VAL A 140 -23.01 12.83 35.25
CA VAL A 140 -23.58 12.77 33.91
C VAL A 140 -23.02 11.56 33.16
N GLN A 141 -23.91 10.68 32.69
CA GLN A 141 -23.55 9.60 31.77
C GLN A 141 -23.25 10.21 30.39
N ASP A 142 -22.00 10.59 30.15
CA ASP A 142 -21.47 10.57 28.80
C ASP A 142 -21.20 9.10 28.46
N SER A 143 -22.13 8.47 27.74
CA SER A 143 -21.91 7.16 27.15
C SER A 143 -20.94 7.32 25.97
N CYS A 144 -19.67 7.50 26.27
CA CYS A 144 -18.60 7.29 25.31
C CYS A 144 -18.47 5.77 25.13
N SER A 145 -18.96 5.26 23.99
CA SER A 145 -18.67 3.91 23.55
C SER A 145 -17.16 3.73 23.50
N GLN A 146 -16.58 3.04 24.49
CA GLN A 146 -15.17 2.66 24.46
C GLN A 146 -14.95 1.81 23.22
N GLN A 147 -14.42 2.41 22.15
CA GLN A 147 -14.00 1.68 20.97
C GLN A 147 -12.94 0.67 21.42
N ASN A 148 -13.18 -0.61 21.15
CA ASN A 148 -12.26 -1.70 21.48
C ASN A 148 -11.06 -1.64 20.52
N GLU A 149 -10.21 -0.64 20.69
CA GLU A 149 -8.98 -0.48 19.95
C GLU A 149 -7.94 -1.48 20.46
N LYS A 150 -7.34 -2.22 19.53
CA LYS A 150 -6.29 -3.21 19.79
C LYS A 150 -5.09 -2.96 18.91
N LEU A 151 -3.91 -3.31 19.41
CA LEU A 151 -2.68 -3.33 18.64
C LEU A 151 -2.35 -4.76 18.23
N VAL A 152 -2.53 -5.07 16.95
CA VAL A 152 -2.19 -6.38 16.38
C VAL A 152 -0.82 -6.30 15.76
N ARG A 153 0.11 -7.13 16.22
CA ARG A 153 1.45 -7.27 15.65
C ARG A 153 1.58 -8.62 14.97
N ILE A 154 2.09 -8.61 13.75
CA ILE A 154 2.28 -9.81 12.92
C ILE A 154 3.73 -9.83 12.46
N ASP A 155 4.48 -10.84 12.89
CA ASP A 155 5.84 -11.11 12.41
C ASP A 155 5.77 -12.07 11.21
N TYR A 156 6.48 -11.73 10.13
CA TYR A 156 6.41 -12.47 8.87
C TYR A 156 7.68 -12.33 8.03
N TRP A 157 7.78 -13.18 7.00
CA TRP A 157 8.80 -13.07 5.96
C TRP A 157 8.27 -13.55 4.61
N VAL A 158 8.91 -13.07 3.55
CA VAL A 158 8.60 -13.38 2.14
C VAL A 158 9.89 -13.76 1.44
N ASP A 159 9.93 -14.94 0.84
CA ASP A 159 11.03 -15.47 0.02
C ASP A 159 10.65 -15.63 -1.45
N ARG A 160 9.39 -15.97 -1.71
CA ARG A 160 8.84 -16.09 -3.06
C ARG A 160 8.57 -14.71 -3.63
N ALA A 161 9.60 -14.02 -4.11
CA ALA A 161 9.48 -12.71 -4.74
C ALA A 161 8.96 -12.77 -6.20
N GLU A 162 7.89 -13.53 -6.41
CA GLU A 162 7.23 -13.72 -7.71
C GLU A 162 6.01 -12.81 -7.84
N THR A 163 5.40 -12.43 -6.71
CA THR A 163 4.18 -11.61 -6.68
C THR A 163 4.31 -10.46 -5.69
N GLY A 164 4.03 -9.25 -6.16
CA GLY A 164 3.97 -8.04 -5.32
C GLY A 164 5.33 -7.45 -4.98
N ILE A 165 6.35 -8.28 -4.82
CA ILE A 165 7.74 -7.87 -4.63
C ILE A 165 8.65 -8.60 -5.61
N HIS A 166 9.60 -7.89 -6.19
CA HIS A 166 10.44 -8.40 -7.26
C HIS A 166 11.88 -7.96 -7.05
N PHE A 167 12.80 -8.92 -7.09
CA PHE A 167 14.24 -8.67 -7.05
C PHE A 167 14.80 -8.82 -8.47
N VAL A 168 15.35 -7.74 -9.00
CA VAL A 168 16.03 -7.74 -10.31
C VAL A 168 17.41 -7.14 -10.11
N ASP A 169 18.44 -7.91 -10.41
CA ASP A 169 19.85 -7.57 -10.14
C ASP A 169 20.06 -7.10 -8.69
N ASN A 170 20.50 -5.86 -8.51
CA ASN A 170 20.73 -5.21 -7.21
C ASN A 170 19.59 -4.23 -6.84
N ALA A 171 18.39 -4.44 -7.38
CA ALA A 171 17.20 -3.65 -7.10
C ALA A 171 16.04 -4.52 -6.58
N LEU A 172 15.25 -3.95 -5.68
CA LEU A 172 13.98 -4.49 -5.22
C LEU A 172 12.89 -3.47 -5.54
N LEU A 173 11.81 -3.95 -6.16
CA LEU A 173 10.65 -3.14 -6.50
C LEU A 173 9.37 -3.83 -6.02
N THR A 174 8.45 -3.07 -5.45
CA THR A 174 7.09 -3.54 -5.22
C THR A 174 6.17 -3.17 -6.37
N ASP A 175 5.31 -4.09 -6.77
CA ASP A 175 4.20 -3.84 -7.69
C ASP A 175 2.88 -4.19 -7.02
N ASN A 176 2.12 -3.16 -6.66
CA ASN A 176 0.83 -3.31 -5.99
C ASN A 176 -0.36 -3.31 -6.96
N GLN A 177 -0.11 -3.33 -8.29
CA GLN A 177 -1.20 -3.45 -9.25
C GLN A 177 -2.04 -4.69 -8.95
N ILE A 178 -3.37 -4.53 -9.01
CA ILE A 178 -4.33 -5.62 -8.82
C ILE A 178 -4.14 -6.31 -7.46
N ARG A 179 -4.31 -5.57 -6.35
CA ARG A 179 -4.40 -6.15 -4.99
C ARG A 179 -3.15 -6.87 -4.49
N ARG A 180 -1.96 -6.47 -4.95
CA ARG A 180 -0.69 -7.15 -4.61
C ARG A 180 0.04 -6.62 -3.37
N ALA A 181 -0.50 -5.59 -2.70
CA ALA A 181 0.07 -5.12 -1.42
C ALA A 181 0.08 -6.22 -0.34
N ARG A 182 -0.99 -7.03 -0.30
CA ARG A 182 -1.11 -8.21 0.55
C ARG A 182 -0.05 -9.28 0.28
N CYS A 183 0.72 -9.21 -0.82
CA CYS A 183 1.74 -10.20 -1.16
C CYS A 183 3.10 -9.91 -0.51
N TRP A 184 3.27 -8.73 0.11
CA TRP A 184 4.53 -8.35 0.75
C TRP A 184 4.37 -7.81 2.18
N PHE A 185 3.14 -7.48 2.61
CA PHE A 185 2.82 -7.28 4.03
C PHE A 185 1.35 -7.62 4.33
N PRO A 186 1.02 -8.12 5.53
CA PRO A 186 -0.36 -8.34 5.95
C PRO A 186 -1.14 -7.02 6.01
N CYS A 187 -2.31 -6.95 5.38
CA CYS A 187 -3.14 -5.75 5.38
C CYS A 187 -4.62 -6.07 5.17
N LEU A 188 -5.48 -5.12 5.53
CA LEU A 188 -6.87 -5.14 5.09
C LEU A 188 -6.94 -4.49 3.70
N ASP A 189 -6.98 -5.33 2.66
CA ASP A 189 -6.86 -4.89 1.27
C ASP A 189 -8.24 -4.56 0.66
N SER A 190 -8.77 -3.42 1.12
CA SER A 190 -9.97 -2.79 0.60
C SER A 190 -9.70 -1.34 0.20
N ILE A 191 -10.38 -0.86 -0.85
CA ILE A 191 -10.28 0.53 -1.32
C ILE A 191 -10.95 1.50 -0.33
N SER A 192 -11.92 1.02 0.44
CA SER A 192 -12.60 1.79 1.49
C SER A 192 -11.76 1.92 2.76
N GLN A 193 -10.88 0.94 3.04
CA GLN A 193 -9.99 0.98 4.19
C GLN A 193 -8.82 1.93 3.91
N ARG A 194 -8.71 2.99 4.70
CA ARG A 194 -7.62 3.97 4.60
C ARG A 194 -7.08 4.29 5.98
N CYS A 195 -5.76 4.33 6.10
CA CYS A 195 -5.10 4.70 7.34
C CYS A 195 -3.76 5.40 7.07
N PRO A 196 -3.25 6.20 8.03
CA PRO A 196 -1.87 6.65 8.05
C PRO A 196 -0.90 5.47 8.22
N PHE A 197 0.34 5.67 7.76
CA PHE A 197 1.41 4.68 7.83
C PHE A 197 2.70 5.23 8.42
N ASP A 198 3.34 4.42 9.27
CA ASP A 198 4.76 4.57 9.63
C ASP A 198 5.55 3.46 8.94
N LEU A 199 6.57 3.80 8.16
CA LEU A 199 7.28 2.83 7.33
C LEU A 199 8.77 2.85 7.67
N GLU A 200 9.32 1.69 8.03
CA GLU A 200 10.71 1.51 8.41
C GLU A 200 11.34 0.43 7.54
N PHE A 201 12.36 0.81 6.77
CA PHE A 201 13.02 -0.09 5.83
C PHE A 201 14.51 -0.18 6.10
N THR A 202 14.98 -1.38 6.42
CA THR A 202 16.40 -1.66 6.68
C THR A 202 17.03 -2.36 5.48
N VAL A 203 18.10 -1.78 4.95
CA VAL A 203 18.81 -2.20 3.73
C VAL A 203 20.32 -2.17 3.92
N ASP A 204 21.06 -2.73 2.97
CA ASP A 204 22.53 -2.66 2.95
C ASP A 204 23.03 -1.21 2.75
N VAL A 205 24.25 -0.93 3.21
CA VAL A 205 24.82 0.45 3.27
C VAL A 205 24.99 1.10 1.89
N ASN A 206 25.16 0.33 0.84
CA ASN A 206 25.27 0.81 -0.53
C ASN A 206 23.91 1.06 -1.20
N LEU A 207 22.79 0.70 -0.56
CA LEU A 207 21.45 0.83 -1.11
C LEU A 207 20.67 1.97 -0.46
N VAL A 208 19.65 2.45 -1.15
CA VAL A 208 18.73 3.48 -0.69
C VAL A 208 17.33 2.92 -0.79
N ALA A 209 16.61 2.88 0.32
CA ALA A 209 15.19 2.55 0.34
C ALA A 209 14.38 3.83 0.13
N VAL A 210 13.46 3.82 -0.82
CA VAL A 210 12.56 4.93 -1.10
C VAL A 210 11.13 4.41 -1.02
N SER A 211 10.31 5.13 -0.25
CA SER A 211 8.90 4.80 -0.04
C SER A 211 8.04 6.06 0.01
N ASN A 212 6.75 5.88 0.22
CA ASN A 212 5.76 6.93 0.38
C ASN A 212 5.96 7.71 1.69
N GLY A 213 5.60 8.98 1.64
CA GLY A 213 5.61 9.87 2.78
C GLY A 213 6.94 10.59 2.97
N ASP A 214 7.04 11.27 4.10
CA ASP A 214 8.17 12.13 4.41
C ASP A 214 9.26 11.32 5.10
N LEU A 215 10.49 11.44 4.59
CA LEU A 215 11.65 10.81 5.21
C LEU A 215 11.96 11.58 6.49
N HIS A 216 11.74 10.96 7.64
CA HIS A 216 11.91 11.62 8.93
C HIS A 216 13.36 11.59 9.37
N TYR A 217 13.98 10.41 9.37
CA TYR A 217 15.40 10.24 9.66
C TYR A 217 15.94 8.92 9.09
N GLN A 218 17.26 8.82 9.05
CA GLN A 218 17.98 7.61 8.69
C GLN A 218 18.86 7.19 9.86
N VAL A 219 18.94 5.89 10.13
CA VAL A 219 19.78 5.32 11.18
C VAL A 219 20.77 4.35 10.55
N LEU A 220 22.05 4.48 10.90
CA LEU A 220 23.05 3.47 10.58
C LEU A 220 23.18 2.53 11.77
N SER A 221 22.98 1.23 11.53
CA SER A 221 23.16 0.20 12.55
C SER A 221 24.63 0.07 12.95
N LYS A 222 24.86 -0.43 14.17
CA LYS A 222 26.18 -0.77 14.72
C LYS A 222 26.58 -2.24 14.45
N ASP A 223 25.79 -2.96 13.66
CA ASP A 223 26.09 -4.35 13.26
C ASP A 223 27.34 -4.43 12.37
N ASP A 224 27.89 -5.64 12.23
CA ASP A 224 28.97 -5.96 11.28
C ASP A 224 28.52 -7.08 10.32
N PRO A 225 28.26 -6.79 9.04
CA PRO A 225 28.36 -5.48 8.39
C PRO A 225 27.22 -4.51 8.80
N PRO A 226 27.47 -3.18 8.79
CA PRO A 226 26.44 -2.21 9.13
C PRO A 226 25.32 -2.19 8.08
N ARG A 227 24.12 -1.79 8.50
CA ARG A 227 22.91 -1.64 7.66
C ARG A 227 22.28 -0.27 7.88
N LYS A 228 21.59 0.25 6.87
CA LYS A 228 20.88 1.54 6.92
C LYS A 228 19.39 1.34 7.07
N THR A 229 18.77 2.06 8.00
CA THR A 229 17.33 2.07 8.22
C THR A 229 16.75 3.42 7.84
N PHE A 230 15.76 3.42 6.95
CA PHE A 230 15.03 4.61 6.51
C PHE A 230 13.67 4.64 7.18
N VAL A 231 13.34 5.73 7.87
CA VAL A 231 12.06 5.90 8.57
C VAL A 231 11.22 6.96 7.86
N TYR A 232 10.14 6.52 7.23
CA TYR A 232 9.15 7.36 6.55
C TYR A 232 7.87 7.47 7.36
N LYS A 233 7.22 8.63 7.26
CA LYS A 233 5.90 8.87 7.84
C LYS A 233 4.92 9.37 6.78
N LEU A 234 3.80 8.68 6.65
CA LEU A 234 2.70 9.03 5.76
C LEU A 234 1.46 9.34 6.60
N THR A 235 1.25 10.62 6.90
CA THR A 235 0.15 11.09 7.76
C THR A 235 -1.19 11.09 7.03
N THR A 236 -1.18 11.33 5.73
CA THR A 236 -2.37 11.35 4.88
C THR A 236 -2.91 9.92 4.69
N PRO A 237 -4.16 9.60 5.09
CA PRO A 237 -4.69 8.24 5.02
C PRO A 237 -4.81 7.72 3.58
N VAL A 238 -4.25 6.54 3.32
CA VAL A 238 -4.34 5.84 2.03
C VAL A 238 -4.69 4.38 2.24
N SER A 239 -5.16 3.70 1.19
CA SER A 239 -5.31 2.24 1.23
C SER A 239 -3.94 1.56 1.03
N ALA A 240 -3.81 0.33 1.54
CA ALA A 240 -2.56 -0.44 1.50
C ALA A 240 -1.96 -0.56 0.08
N GLY A 241 -2.82 -0.65 -0.95
CA GLY A 241 -2.41 -0.71 -2.35
C GLY A 241 -1.58 0.49 -2.86
N TRP A 242 -1.57 1.62 -2.14
CA TRP A 242 -0.78 2.81 -2.51
C TRP A 242 0.61 2.88 -1.86
N ILE A 243 0.93 1.95 -0.96
CA ILE A 243 2.24 1.86 -0.31
C ILE A 243 3.19 1.09 -1.22
N SER A 244 4.22 1.77 -1.71
CA SER A 244 5.21 1.24 -2.62
C SER A 244 6.60 1.39 -2.01
N LEU A 245 7.42 0.35 -2.15
CA LEU A 245 8.81 0.35 -1.76
C LEU A 245 9.69 0.10 -2.98
N ILE A 246 10.79 0.84 -3.03
CA ILE A 246 11.86 0.57 -3.97
C ILE A 246 13.22 0.71 -3.32
N VAL A 247 14.11 -0.24 -3.60
CA VAL A 247 15.46 -0.27 -3.04
C VAL A 247 16.44 -0.48 -4.17
N ALA A 248 17.40 0.43 -4.32
CA ALA A 248 18.48 0.32 -5.29
C ALA A 248 19.64 1.26 -4.89
N PRO A 249 20.82 1.21 -5.54
CA PRO A 249 21.90 2.16 -5.29
C PRO A 249 21.58 3.51 -5.95
N PHE A 250 20.58 4.23 -5.43
CA PHE A 250 20.06 5.45 -6.02
C PHE A 250 20.91 6.69 -5.74
N GLU A 251 20.85 7.63 -6.68
CA GLU A 251 21.23 9.02 -6.50
C GLU A 251 19.97 9.89 -6.44
N ILE A 252 19.97 10.86 -5.54
CA ILE A 252 18.82 11.75 -5.26
C ILE A 252 19.18 13.17 -5.72
N LEU A 253 18.33 13.73 -6.57
CA LEU A 253 18.34 15.11 -7.03
C LEU A 253 17.10 15.82 -6.48
N SER A 254 17.29 16.69 -5.49
CA SER A 254 16.22 17.57 -5.01
C SER A 254 15.95 18.70 -6.00
N ASP A 255 14.68 19.06 -6.20
CA ASP A 255 14.31 20.19 -7.05
C ASP A 255 14.73 21.52 -6.38
N SER A 256 15.25 22.46 -7.17
CA SER A 256 15.77 23.75 -6.67
C SER A 256 14.68 24.78 -6.36
N HIS A 257 13.49 24.64 -6.96
CA HIS A 257 12.38 25.55 -6.82
C HIS A 257 11.37 25.06 -5.79
N ASN A 258 11.24 23.75 -5.61
CA ASN A 258 10.29 23.14 -4.70
C ASN A 258 10.89 21.99 -3.87
N ASN A 259 11.12 22.26 -2.59
CA ASN A 259 11.72 21.32 -1.65
C ASN A 259 10.89 20.06 -1.38
N ILE A 260 9.59 20.04 -1.74
CA ILE A 260 8.78 18.83 -1.59
C ILE A 260 9.06 17.82 -2.71
N ILE A 261 9.64 18.24 -3.83
CA ILE A 261 9.89 17.39 -5.00
C ILE A 261 11.31 16.81 -4.94
N SER A 262 11.42 15.50 -5.15
CA SER A 262 12.70 14.82 -5.29
C SER A 262 12.69 13.89 -6.49
N HIS A 263 13.73 13.95 -7.30
CA HIS A 263 13.95 13.11 -8.46
C HIS A 263 15.07 12.12 -8.15
N ILE A 264 14.87 10.86 -8.50
CA ILE A 264 15.72 9.76 -8.05
C ILE A 264 15.99 8.85 -9.24
N CYS A 265 17.25 8.45 -9.43
CA CYS A 265 17.61 7.54 -10.50
C CYS A 265 18.84 6.71 -10.13
N LEU A 266 19.16 5.71 -10.96
CA LEU A 266 20.43 5.01 -10.87
C LEU A 266 21.57 5.90 -11.39
N PRO A 267 22.81 5.77 -10.87
CA PRO A 267 23.96 6.61 -11.23
C PRO A 267 24.19 6.81 -12.74
N PRO A 268 24.05 5.78 -13.60
CA PRO A 268 24.26 5.96 -15.04
C PRO A 268 23.27 6.92 -15.72
N SER A 269 22.12 7.17 -15.11
CA SER A 269 21.03 8.00 -15.66
C SER A 269 21.01 9.43 -15.10
N PHE A 270 21.92 9.77 -14.17
CA PHE A 270 21.87 11.02 -13.43
C PHE A 270 22.01 12.27 -14.32
N SER A 271 22.91 12.25 -15.31
CA SER A 271 23.07 13.36 -16.26
C SER A 271 21.81 13.62 -17.08
N LYS A 272 21.13 12.55 -17.51
CA LYS A 272 19.86 12.65 -18.26
C LYS A 272 18.74 13.17 -17.38
N LEU A 273 18.70 12.72 -16.12
CA LEU A 273 17.73 13.18 -15.14
C LEU A 273 17.77 14.71 -14.98
N GLN A 274 18.97 15.28 -14.80
CA GLN A 274 19.15 16.73 -14.62
C GLN A 274 18.58 17.55 -15.78
N ASN A 275 18.81 17.11 -17.02
CA ASN A 275 18.27 17.78 -18.21
C ASN A 275 16.75 17.64 -18.30
N THR A 276 16.23 16.51 -17.82
CA THR A 276 14.83 16.13 -17.98
C THR A 276 13.92 16.88 -17.01
N VAL A 277 14.28 16.93 -15.73
CA VAL A 277 13.34 17.36 -14.66
C VAL A 277 13.21 18.88 -14.48
N GLY A 278 14.05 19.69 -15.15
CA GLY A 278 14.16 21.12 -14.89
C GLY A 278 12.87 21.94 -15.04
N PHE A 279 11.89 21.48 -15.83
CA PHE A 279 10.59 22.15 -16.00
C PHE A 279 9.48 21.61 -15.09
N PHE A 280 9.71 20.51 -14.36
CA PHE A 280 8.65 19.80 -13.64
C PHE A 280 7.96 20.66 -12.58
N HIS A 281 8.71 21.50 -11.86
CA HIS A 281 8.15 22.41 -10.87
C HIS A 281 7.09 23.37 -11.46
N ASN A 282 7.25 23.84 -12.70
CA ASN A 282 6.27 24.74 -13.34
C ASN A 282 4.95 24.02 -13.60
N ALA A 283 5.02 22.78 -14.10
CA ALA A 283 3.84 21.96 -14.30
C ALA A 283 3.16 21.63 -12.96
N PHE A 284 3.94 21.30 -11.94
CA PHE A 284 3.45 21.02 -10.59
C PHE A 284 2.68 22.22 -10.02
N SER A 285 3.29 23.42 -10.00
CA SER A 285 2.65 24.65 -9.53
C SER A 285 1.40 25.01 -10.35
N TYR A 286 1.45 24.84 -11.67
CA TYR A 286 0.29 25.08 -12.53
C TYR A 286 -0.90 24.20 -12.15
N TYR A 287 -0.69 22.93 -11.80
CA TYR A 287 -1.79 22.05 -11.37
C TYR A 287 -2.36 22.42 -10.00
N GLU A 288 -1.52 22.88 -9.06
CA GLU A 288 -2.00 23.41 -7.78
C GLU A 288 -2.89 24.63 -7.97
N ASP A 289 -2.47 25.57 -8.83
CA ASP A 289 -3.24 26.76 -9.17
C ASP A 289 -4.54 26.39 -9.89
N TYR A 290 -4.46 25.52 -10.91
CA TYR A 290 -5.59 25.09 -11.73
C TYR A 290 -6.66 24.35 -10.92
N LEU A 291 -6.25 23.44 -10.04
CA LEU A 291 -7.18 22.73 -9.16
C LEU A 291 -7.59 23.56 -7.94
N SER A 292 -6.86 24.65 -7.67
CA SER A 292 -6.95 25.47 -6.46
C SER A 292 -6.86 24.61 -5.20
N THR A 293 -5.88 23.72 -5.17
CA THR A 293 -5.65 22.74 -4.10
C THR A 293 -4.17 22.40 -4.07
N SER A 294 -3.54 22.44 -2.90
CA SER A 294 -2.16 22.02 -2.73
C SER A 294 -2.02 20.50 -2.82
N PHE A 295 -0.83 20.02 -3.14
CA PHE A 295 -0.51 18.60 -3.12
C PHE A 295 -0.74 18.01 -1.70
N PRO A 296 -1.44 16.86 -1.57
CA PRO A 296 -1.94 16.39 -0.27
C PRO A 296 -0.90 15.66 0.60
N PHE A 297 0.35 15.54 0.15
CA PHE A 297 1.43 14.88 0.88
C PHE A 297 2.62 15.83 1.07
N GLY A 298 3.41 15.64 2.13
CA GLY A 298 4.55 16.52 2.46
C GLY A 298 5.75 16.40 1.51
N SER A 299 5.79 15.35 0.69
CA SER A 299 6.82 15.14 -0.32
C SER A 299 6.28 14.37 -1.51
N TYR A 300 6.93 14.56 -2.67
CA TYR A 300 6.64 13.90 -3.92
C TYR A 300 7.93 13.39 -4.55
N LYS A 301 8.00 12.07 -4.83
CA LYS A 301 9.22 11.41 -5.29
C LYS A 301 9.02 10.81 -6.68
N GLN A 302 9.87 11.18 -7.63
CA GLN A 302 9.90 10.59 -8.97
C GLN A 302 11.12 9.70 -9.12
N ILE A 303 10.92 8.47 -9.54
CA ILE A 303 11.97 7.46 -9.58
C ILE A 303 12.09 6.94 -10.99
N PHE A 304 13.29 7.01 -11.58
CA PHE A 304 13.54 6.64 -12.97
C PHE A 304 14.48 5.45 -13.03
N ILE A 305 14.02 4.36 -13.65
CA ILE A 305 14.68 3.06 -13.59
C ILE A 305 14.70 2.40 -14.97
N PRO A 306 15.80 1.74 -15.37
CA PRO A 306 15.86 0.99 -16.62
C PRO A 306 14.67 0.04 -16.80
N PRO A 307 14.05 -0.02 -18.00
CA PRO A 307 12.93 -0.90 -18.28
C PRO A 307 13.17 -2.37 -17.90
N GLU A 308 14.42 -2.82 -17.98
CA GLU A 308 14.86 -4.17 -17.64
C GLU A 308 14.65 -4.52 -16.15
N LEU A 309 14.62 -3.51 -15.28
CA LEU A 309 14.38 -3.66 -13.84
C LEU A 309 12.92 -3.40 -13.46
N THR A 310 12.08 -3.01 -14.41
CA THR A 310 10.67 -2.67 -14.17
C THR A 310 9.74 -3.72 -14.77
N ILE A 311 8.67 -4.06 -14.07
CA ILE A 311 7.64 -5.00 -14.56
C ILE A 311 6.62 -4.28 -15.44
N SER A 312 6.35 -3.02 -15.08
CA SER A 312 5.47 -2.10 -15.79
C SER A 312 6.25 -0.84 -16.11
N SER A 313 5.96 -0.22 -17.26
CA SER A 313 6.54 1.07 -17.63
C SER A 313 6.23 2.19 -16.63
N LEU A 314 5.18 1.99 -15.84
CA LEU A 314 4.71 2.91 -14.81
C LEU A 314 4.18 2.13 -13.60
N SER A 315 4.61 2.56 -12.41
CA SER A 315 4.02 2.14 -11.13
C SER A 315 3.74 3.37 -10.27
N LEU A 316 2.57 3.39 -9.64
CA LEU A 316 2.06 4.53 -8.88
C LEU A 316 1.90 4.18 -7.41
N GLY A 317 2.38 5.06 -6.54
CA GLY A 317 2.09 5.07 -5.11
C GLY A 317 1.44 6.40 -4.70
N ALA A 318 1.12 6.55 -3.42
CA ALA A 318 0.52 7.75 -2.84
C ALA A 318 1.30 9.05 -3.15
N SER A 319 2.59 9.10 -2.80
CA SER A 319 3.49 10.26 -2.92
C SER A 319 4.75 9.93 -3.73
N LEU A 320 4.67 8.86 -4.53
CA LEU A 320 5.79 8.28 -5.24
C LEU A 320 5.33 7.79 -6.61
N CYS A 321 6.12 8.02 -7.65
CA CYS A 321 5.89 7.50 -8.99
C CYS A 321 7.18 6.88 -9.53
N ILE A 322 7.07 5.67 -10.08
CA ILE A 322 8.17 4.94 -10.71
C ILE A 322 7.94 4.97 -12.22
N PHE A 323 8.95 5.41 -12.95
CA PHE A 323 8.96 5.54 -14.40
C PHE A 323 10.12 4.75 -15.01
N GLY A 324 9.91 4.27 -16.23
CA GLY A 324 11.00 3.76 -17.05
C GLY A 324 11.99 4.86 -17.44
N SER A 325 13.29 4.63 -17.33
CA SER A 325 14.33 5.63 -17.64
C SER A 325 14.45 5.95 -19.13
N HIS A 326 13.73 5.23 -20.00
CA HIS A 326 13.65 5.50 -21.43
C HIS A 326 13.02 6.87 -21.75
N ILE A 327 12.32 7.49 -20.79
CA ILE A 327 11.76 8.83 -20.92
C ILE A 327 12.76 9.95 -20.59
N LEU A 328 13.93 9.60 -20.02
CA LEU A 328 14.99 10.56 -19.74
C LEU A 328 15.75 10.88 -21.03
N PHE A 329 16.04 12.15 -21.25
CA PHE A 329 16.73 12.62 -22.46
C PHE A 329 18.09 13.24 -22.15
N ASP A 330 18.97 13.16 -23.15
CA ASP A 330 20.25 13.85 -23.17
C ASP A 330 20.05 15.29 -23.67
N ASP A 331 20.95 16.20 -23.28
CA ASP A 331 20.95 17.64 -23.64
C ASP A 331 20.85 17.92 -25.16
N ARG A 332 21.21 16.94 -26.00
CA ARG A 332 21.23 17.07 -27.46
C ARG A 332 19.91 16.75 -28.16
N VAL A 333 18.88 16.28 -27.44
CA VAL A 333 17.62 15.82 -28.03
C VAL A 333 16.48 16.76 -27.61
N ILE A 334 16.08 17.66 -28.51
CA ILE A 334 15.07 18.70 -28.24
C ILE A 334 13.64 18.21 -28.52
N ASP A 335 13.44 17.38 -29.55
CA ASP A 335 12.08 17.04 -30.02
C ASP A 335 11.35 16.05 -29.08
N GLN A 336 12.11 15.20 -28.38
CA GLN A 336 11.56 14.22 -27.42
C GLN A 336 11.09 14.88 -26.11
N VAL A 337 11.51 16.12 -25.86
CA VAL A 337 11.18 16.93 -24.67
C VAL A 337 9.69 17.27 -24.61
N CYS A 338 9.03 17.46 -25.75
CA CYS A 338 7.69 18.06 -25.76
C CYS A 338 6.55 17.06 -25.55
N TYR A 339 6.63 15.87 -26.14
CA TYR A 339 5.48 14.94 -26.19
C TYR A 339 5.39 14.00 -24.98
N THR A 340 6.49 13.36 -24.58
CA THR A 340 6.45 12.32 -23.54
C THR A 340 6.56 12.92 -22.13
N PHE A 341 7.46 13.90 -21.94
CA PHE A 341 7.72 14.52 -20.64
C PHE A 341 6.50 15.29 -20.10
N ASN A 342 5.86 16.13 -20.94
CA ASN A 342 4.74 16.97 -20.52
C ASN A 342 3.43 16.20 -20.28
N CYS A 343 3.17 15.13 -21.01
CA CYS A 343 1.89 14.42 -20.85
C CYS A 343 1.95 13.30 -19.82
N GLU A 344 3.03 12.52 -19.77
CA GLU A 344 3.08 11.38 -18.85
C GLU A 344 3.47 11.86 -17.46
N ILE A 345 4.72 12.29 -17.26
CA ILE A 345 5.27 12.63 -15.94
C ILE A 345 4.46 13.72 -15.23
N CYS A 346 4.12 14.81 -15.94
CA CYS A 346 3.41 15.93 -15.35
C CYS A 346 1.93 15.60 -15.02
N SER A 347 1.27 14.67 -15.71
CA SER A 347 -0.16 14.38 -15.44
C SER A 347 -0.41 13.57 -14.16
N PHE A 348 0.60 12.91 -13.60
CA PHE A 348 0.40 12.03 -12.44
C PHE A 348 0.16 12.75 -11.11
N PRO A 349 0.90 13.82 -10.75
CA PRO A 349 0.52 14.69 -9.64
C PRO A 349 -0.94 15.15 -9.76
N PHE A 350 -1.35 15.56 -10.96
CA PHE A 350 -2.73 15.94 -11.24
C PHE A 350 -3.71 14.79 -10.98
N LYS A 351 -3.44 13.57 -11.47
CA LYS A 351 -4.29 12.39 -11.19
C LYS A 351 -4.39 12.10 -9.70
N ILE A 352 -3.28 12.16 -8.98
CA ILE A 352 -3.26 11.94 -7.52
C ILE A 352 -4.11 13.00 -6.82
N MET A 353 -3.90 14.28 -7.11
CA MET A 353 -4.64 15.40 -6.52
C MET A 353 -6.13 15.34 -6.88
N PHE A 354 -6.47 15.01 -8.13
CA PHE A 354 -7.84 14.91 -8.60
C PHE A 354 -8.58 13.74 -7.92
N LEU A 355 -7.97 12.55 -7.90
CA LEU A 355 -8.51 11.38 -7.21
C LEU A 355 -8.68 11.66 -5.71
N TYR A 356 -7.69 12.29 -5.07
CA TYR A 356 -7.76 12.61 -3.65
C TYR A 356 -8.89 13.60 -3.35
N ARG A 357 -9.01 14.68 -4.13
CA ARG A 357 -10.09 15.68 -3.99
C ARG A 357 -11.48 15.06 -4.12
N HIS A 358 -11.68 14.19 -5.10
CA HIS A 358 -12.98 13.54 -5.32
C HIS A 358 -13.26 12.43 -4.30
N ALA A 359 -12.25 11.64 -3.93
CA ALA A 359 -12.37 10.60 -2.93
C ALA A 359 -12.65 11.17 -1.53
N CYS A 360 -12.10 12.34 -1.18
CA CYS A 360 -12.44 13.04 0.06
C CYS A 360 -13.85 13.66 0.02
N LYS A 361 -14.27 14.25 -1.11
CA LYS A 361 -15.63 14.80 -1.25
C LYS A 361 -16.74 13.76 -1.19
N CYS A 362 -16.52 12.56 -1.73
CA CYS A 362 -17.52 11.49 -1.71
C CYS A 362 -17.70 10.80 -0.35
N PHE A 363 -16.74 10.94 0.57
CA PHE A 363 -16.78 10.26 1.88
C PHE A 363 -17.06 11.19 3.08
N TRP A 364 -16.88 12.50 2.92
CA TRP A 364 -17.12 13.51 3.98
C TRP A 364 -18.45 14.27 3.82
N SER A 365 -19.33 13.79 2.94
CA SER A 365 -20.71 14.28 2.80
C SER A 365 -21.69 13.24 3.35
N THR A 366 -21.65 12.99 4.65
CA THR A 366 -22.82 12.50 5.41
C THR A 366 -22.79 13.06 6.81
#